data_AF-A0A816FKS2-F1
#
_entry.id   AF-A0A816FKS2-F1
#
_cell.length_a   1.000
_cell.length_b   1.000
_cell.length_c   1.000
_cell.angle_alpha   90.00
_cell.angle_beta   90.00
_cell.angle_gamma   90.00
#
_symmetry.space_group_name_H-M   'P 1'
#
loop_
_entity.id
_entity.type
_entity.pdbx_description
1 polymer ?
#
loop_
_entity_poly.entity_id
_entity_poly.type
_entity_poly.pdbx_seq_one_letter_code
_entity_poly.pdbx_strand_id
1 'polypeptide(L)'
;MICLYSAGGMKDADISVAWVDETGSVFIQDRYGIANERPMFDNTTIDWFALQGHEANGWTAIQFKRLLDTCDLMDVPIKPGTNNLIFAYGMTDPSPSGPNGEISYHGNRRGSRTIPLRSYPDPPSEETYAGLDYFEFHLNNYVVPPADTTYHCKIYKAPSNYSMKRHAIGQKTIVDSANLDLVHHILMYECDPTAQFDDNNLPDDLCDSIYQQIEPCAFNIATGWAVGGDYMLAYPEEAGYPVGGNFPIKYYMVQIHYSNPNQLSNRKDSSGIRFYIGKELRQYDLGYLSLGTDASALALAIPPKVERFIIDSYCSANATVNFPEEGITVVSAFPHTHLQGRTVWTKLIRNKTAVQYLFNAEAYDFNYQYFNRLPQPIKLFPVR
;
A
#
# COMPACT_ATOMS: atom_id res chain seq x y z
N MET A 1 -6.65 24.93 1.31
CA MET A 1 -6.19 24.43 2.62
C MET A 1 -5.73 22.99 2.43
N ILE A 2 -4.49 22.71 2.80
CA ILE A 2 -3.92 21.36 2.80
C ILE A 2 -3.30 21.17 4.19
N CYS A 3 -3.61 20.06 4.86
CA CYS A 3 -3.13 19.78 6.20
C CYS A 3 -2.62 18.36 6.37
N LEU A 4 -1.71 18.18 7.31
CA LEU A 4 -1.13 16.92 7.75
C LEU A 4 -1.66 16.60 9.15
N TYR A 5 -2.15 15.37 9.34
CA TYR A 5 -2.52 14.90 10.66
C TYR A 5 -2.35 13.41 10.80
N SER A 6 -2.13 12.92 12.03
CA SER A 6 -1.97 11.49 12.27
C SER A 6 -3.29 10.71 12.20
N ALA A 7 -4.45 11.32 12.48
CA ALA A 7 -5.73 10.58 12.56
C ALA A 7 -6.86 11.10 11.64
N GLY A 8 -6.54 11.89 10.61
CA GLY A 8 -7.48 12.34 9.57
C GLY A 8 -8.57 13.36 9.94
N GLY A 9 -8.58 13.92 11.16
CA GLY A 9 -9.40 15.06 11.59
C GLY A 9 -8.66 16.42 11.63
N MET A 10 -9.37 17.49 12.02
CA MET A 10 -8.80 18.85 12.13
C MET A 10 -8.08 19.11 13.45
N LYS A 11 -8.56 18.50 14.54
CA LYS A 11 -7.90 18.62 15.84
C LYS A 11 -6.49 18.02 15.76
N ASP A 12 -5.51 18.74 16.29
CA ASP A 12 -4.10 18.40 16.35
C ASP A 12 -3.43 18.30 14.96
N ALA A 13 -4.04 18.90 13.93
CA ALA A 13 -3.50 18.96 12.57
C ALA A 13 -2.55 20.15 12.36
N ASP A 14 -1.53 19.93 11.55
CA ASP A 14 -0.60 20.93 11.00
C ASP A 14 -1.14 21.40 9.64
N ILE A 15 -1.44 22.69 9.51
CA ILE A 15 -2.38 23.22 8.51
C ILE A 15 -1.73 24.37 7.73
N SER A 16 -1.65 24.22 6.40
CA SER A 16 -1.39 25.36 5.52
C SER A 16 -2.68 25.89 4.88
N VAL A 17 -2.82 27.22 4.88
CA VAL A 17 -3.84 27.93 4.09
C VAL A 17 -3.14 28.79 3.06
N ALA A 18 -3.40 28.56 1.79
CA ALA A 18 -2.78 29.28 0.69
C ALA A 18 -3.82 29.71 -0.36
N TRP A 19 -3.57 30.84 -1.01
CA TRP A 19 -4.38 31.41 -2.09
C TRP A 19 -3.53 32.27 -3.02
N VAL A 20 -4.10 32.66 -4.17
CA VAL A 20 -3.50 33.59 -5.12
C VAL A 20 -4.46 34.77 -5.25
N ASP A 21 -4.00 35.98 -4.94
CA ASP A 21 -4.88 37.16 -4.99
C ASP A 21 -5.13 37.66 -6.42
N GLU A 22 -5.98 38.68 -6.55
CA GLU A 22 -6.32 39.32 -7.82
C GLU A 22 -5.09 39.93 -8.55
N THR A 23 -3.99 40.19 -7.86
CA THR A 23 -2.73 40.69 -8.45
C THR A 23 -1.83 39.57 -8.97
N GLY A 24 -2.19 38.31 -8.72
CA GLY A 24 -1.37 37.13 -8.99
C GLY A 24 -0.34 36.84 -7.90
N SER A 25 -0.42 37.53 -6.76
CA SER A 25 0.49 37.31 -5.62
C SER A 25 0.06 36.09 -4.83
N VAL A 26 1.03 35.25 -4.45
CA VAL A 26 0.79 34.01 -3.71
C VAL A 26 0.93 34.26 -2.23
N PHE A 27 -0.03 33.80 -1.45
CA PHE A 27 0.00 33.86 0.01
C PHE A 27 -0.08 32.47 0.59
N ILE A 28 0.63 32.27 1.70
CA ILE A 28 0.54 31.07 2.51
C ILE A 28 0.54 31.49 3.98
N GLN A 29 -0.25 30.78 4.78
CA GLN A 29 -0.35 30.96 6.22
C GLN A 29 -0.06 29.63 6.89
N ASP A 30 0.76 29.73 7.92
CA ASP A 30 1.04 28.66 8.85
C ASP A 30 0.00 28.64 9.98
N ARG A 31 -0.61 27.48 10.19
CA ARG A 31 -1.74 27.31 11.09
C ARG A 31 -1.74 25.92 11.70
N TYR A 32 -2.44 25.78 12.82
CA TYR A 32 -2.64 24.50 13.48
C TYR A 32 -4.06 24.37 14.02
N GLY A 33 -4.52 23.13 14.16
CA GLY A 33 -5.86 22.82 14.64
C GLY A 33 -5.88 22.43 16.11
N ILE A 34 -6.71 23.07 16.93
CA ILE A 34 -6.92 22.70 18.35
C ILE A 34 -8.24 21.94 18.57
N ALA A 35 -9.16 22.03 17.63
CA ALA A 35 -10.44 21.35 17.60
C ALA A 35 -11.00 21.32 16.16
N ASN A 36 -12.23 20.83 15.98
CA ASN A 36 -12.95 20.93 14.71
C ASN A 36 -13.53 22.34 14.51
N GLU A 37 -12.65 23.33 14.50
CA GLU A 37 -12.98 24.75 14.40
C GLU A 37 -11.99 25.48 13.49
N ARG A 38 -12.10 26.81 13.41
CA ARG A 38 -11.19 27.62 12.59
C ARG A 38 -9.73 27.41 13.06
N PRO A 39 -8.82 26.99 12.17
CA PRO A 39 -7.40 26.82 12.51
C PRO A 39 -6.76 28.09 13.06
N MET A 40 -6.00 27.94 14.14
CA MET A 40 -5.25 29.00 14.79
C MET A 40 -4.00 29.32 13.99
N PHE A 41 -3.52 30.56 14.06
CA PHE A 41 -2.22 30.93 13.49
C PHE A 41 -1.10 30.34 14.30
N ASP A 42 -0.10 29.79 13.63
CA ASP A 42 1.20 29.65 14.25
C ASP A 42 1.84 31.04 14.37
N ASN A 43 2.07 31.49 15.60
CA ASN A 43 2.70 32.77 15.90
C ASN A 43 4.11 32.60 16.48
N THR A 44 4.60 31.36 16.55
CA THR A 44 5.90 30.99 17.10
C THR A 44 6.91 30.76 15.99
N THR A 45 6.53 30.07 14.92
CA THR A 45 7.36 29.77 13.75
C THR A 45 6.57 29.96 12.45
N ILE A 46 7.29 29.96 11.33
CA ILE A 46 6.71 29.92 9.99
C ILE A 46 7.47 28.82 9.24
N ASP A 47 6.78 27.72 8.99
CA ASP A 47 7.35 26.47 8.49
C ASP A 47 6.91 26.16 7.05
N TRP A 48 5.81 26.79 6.62
CA TRP A 48 5.28 26.70 5.26
C TRP A 48 5.70 27.90 4.40
N PHE A 49 6.39 27.64 3.30
CA PHE A 49 6.89 28.68 2.39
C PHE A 49 6.30 28.54 0.99
N ALA A 50 5.60 29.56 0.52
CA ALA A 50 5.13 29.65 -0.85
C ALA A 50 6.33 29.80 -1.80
N LEU A 51 6.26 29.13 -2.96
CA LEU A 51 7.25 29.25 -4.02
C LEU A 51 6.66 30.00 -5.21
N GLN A 52 5.59 29.47 -5.78
CA GLN A 52 4.88 30.05 -6.91
C GLN A 52 3.44 29.56 -6.92
N GLY A 53 2.59 30.25 -7.64
CA GLY A 53 1.19 29.88 -7.76
C GLY A 53 0.53 30.68 -8.87
N HIS A 54 -0.56 30.13 -9.38
CA HIS A 54 -1.39 30.80 -10.36
C HIS A 54 -2.83 30.38 -10.19
N GLU A 55 -3.73 31.27 -10.62
CA GLU A 55 -5.14 30.99 -10.73
C GLU A 55 -5.58 31.19 -12.17
N ALA A 56 -6.16 30.15 -12.78
CA ALA A 56 -6.64 30.19 -14.15
C ALA A 56 -7.77 29.18 -14.36
N ASN A 57 -8.80 29.58 -15.12
CA ASN A 57 -9.91 28.70 -15.52
C ASN A 57 -10.61 27.99 -14.35
N GLY A 58 -10.74 28.67 -13.21
CA GLY A 58 -11.36 28.12 -12.00
C GLY A 58 -10.47 27.14 -11.21
N TRP A 59 -9.18 27.06 -11.54
CA TRP A 59 -8.18 26.28 -10.81
C TRP A 59 -7.16 27.19 -10.16
N THR A 60 -6.86 26.94 -8.89
CA THR A 60 -5.75 27.54 -8.16
C THR A 60 -4.68 26.47 -7.96
N ALA A 61 -3.48 26.69 -8.47
CA ALA A 61 -2.34 25.79 -8.26
C ALA A 61 -1.26 26.54 -7.50
N ILE A 62 -0.83 26.01 -6.36
CA ILE A 62 0.18 26.62 -5.50
C ILE A 62 1.25 25.58 -5.20
N GLN A 63 2.49 25.99 -5.40
CA GLN A 63 3.68 25.25 -5.01
C GLN A 63 4.25 25.85 -3.73
N PHE A 64 4.54 25.01 -2.76
CA PHE A 64 5.13 25.39 -1.48
C PHE A 64 6.24 24.40 -1.08
N LYS A 65 6.99 24.73 -0.03
CA LYS A 65 7.93 23.83 0.64
C LYS A 65 7.76 23.92 2.16
N ARG A 66 8.05 22.81 2.83
CA ARG A 66 8.13 22.65 4.29
C ARG A 66 9.22 21.61 4.59
N LEU A 67 9.90 21.72 5.73
CA LEU A 67 10.82 20.68 6.18
C LEU A 67 10.06 19.39 6.54
N LEU A 68 10.71 18.24 6.45
CA LEU A 68 10.08 16.98 6.87
C LEU A 68 9.83 16.93 8.38
N ASP A 69 10.68 17.60 9.15
CA ASP A 69 10.56 17.78 10.58
C ASP A 69 11.03 19.21 10.87
N THR A 70 10.15 20.01 11.44
CA THR A 70 10.35 21.45 11.70
C THR A 70 10.87 21.68 13.12
N CYS A 71 10.84 20.65 13.97
CA CYS A 71 11.11 20.75 15.41
C CYS A 71 10.18 21.71 16.16
N ASP A 72 9.08 22.15 15.52
CA ASP A 72 8.02 22.91 16.17
C ASP A 72 6.97 21.96 16.78
N LEU A 73 6.40 22.37 17.92
CA LEU A 73 5.47 21.56 18.70
C LEU A 73 4.02 21.61 18.19
N MET A 74 3.67 22.58 17.34
CA MET A 74 2.34 22.67 16.72
C MET A 74 2.29 21.90 15.40
N ASP A 75 3.45 21.48 14.91
CA ASP A 75 3.65 20.82 13.64
C ASP A 75 3.66 19.28 13.72
N VAL A 76 3.30 18.64 12.60
CA VAL A 76 3.32 17.17 12.48
C VAL A 76 4.54 16.75 11.65
N PRO A 77 5.50 15.99 12.22
CA PRO A 77 6.63 15.47 11.48
C PRO A 77 6.20 14.47 10.39
N ILE A 78 6.69 14.66 9.17
CA ILE A 78 6.48 13.76 8.02
C ILE A 78 7.46 12.59 8.14
N LYS A 79 6.96 11.50 8.71
CA LYS A 79 7.73 10.25 8.90
C LYS A 79 7.61 9.34 7.66
N PRO A 80 8.57 8.42 7.44
CA PRO A 80 8.40 7.33 6.49
C PRO A 80 7.16 6.49 6.83
N GLY A 81 6.52 5.93 5.81
CA GLY A 81 5.27 5.19 5.94
C GLY A 81 4.06 6.05 5.56
N THR A 82 2.93 5.75 6.19
CA THR A 82 1.62 6.33 5.87
C THR A 82 1.39 7.67 6.57
N ASN A 83 0.90 8.66 5.83
CA ASN A 83 0.55 10.00 6.33
C ASN A 83 -0.91 10.32 5.94
N ASN A 84 -1.71 10.86 6.87
CA ASN A 84 -3.07 11.27 6.55
C ASN A 84 -3.09 12.76 6.18
N LEU A 85 -3.49 13.03 4.95
CA LEU A 85 -3.80 14.39 4.50
C LEU A 85 -5.27 14.69 4.70
N ILE A 86 -5.56 15.92 5.09
CA ILE A 86 -6.88 16.52 4.94
C ILE A 86 -6.76 17.71 4.00
N PHE A 87 -7.82 17.96 3.24
CA PHE A 87 -7.88 19.10 2.34
C PHE A 87 -9.24 19.78 2.44
N ALA A 88 -9.24 21.08 2.18
CA ALA A 88 -10.45 21.87 2.02
C ALA A 88 -10.20 23.06 1.10
N TYR A 89 -11.23 23.52 0.42
CA TYR A 89 -11.14 24.69 -0.46
C TYR A 89 -12.33 25.65 -0.31
N GLY A 90 -12.01 26.94 -0.37
CA GLY A 90 -12.96 28.05 -0.36
C GLY A 90 -13.38 28.41 -1.78
N MET A 91 -14.40 29.28 -1.89
CA MET A 91 -14.80 29.89 -3.18
C MET A 91 -14.27 31.33 -3.32
N THR A 92 -13.70 31.86 -2.24
CA THR A 92 -13.24 33.23 -2.14
C THR A 92 -11.94 33.22 -1.34
N ASP A 93 -11.08 34.17 -1.66
CA ASP A 93 -9.87 34.42 -0.89
C ASP A 93 -10.20 34.84 0.55
N PRO A 94 -9.27 34.62 1.50
CA PRO A 94 -9.42 35.10 2.86
C PRO A 94 -9.64 36.62 2.91
N SER A 95 -10.65 37.08 3.65
CA SER A 95 -10.99 38.51 3.67
C SER A 95 -9.89 39.35 4.36
N PRO A 96 -9.39 40.43 3.73
CA PRO A 96 -8.36 41.28 4.31
C PRO A 96 -8.84 42.11 5.51
N SER A 97 -10.15 42.17 5.77
CA SER A 97 -10.75 42.98 6.84
C SER A 97 -10.83 42.31 8.22
N GLY A 98 -10.43 41.04 8.34
CA GLY A 98 -10.25 40.38 9.63
C GLY A 98 -8.78 40.43 10.08
N PRO A 99 -8.48 40.35 11.39
CA PRO A 99 -7.10 40.18 11.84
C PRO A 99 -6.54 38.91 11.17
N ASN A 100 -5.61 39.13 10.23
CA ASN A 100 -4.87 38.11 9.50
C ASN A 100 -5.65 37.30 8.44
N GLY A 101 -6.69 37.83 7.80
CA GLY A 101 -7.35 37.12 6.68
C GLY A 101 -8.42 36.14 7.15
N GLU A 102 -9.68 36.56 7.05
CA GLU A 102 -10.79 35.74 7.54
C GLU A 102 -11.09 34.58 6.59
N ILE A 103 -10.78 33.35 7.01
CA ILE A 103 -11.07 32.14 6.23
C ILE A 103 -12.52 31.69 6.42
N SER A 104 -13.28 31.57 5.32
CA SER A 104 -14.67 31.12 5.36
C SER A 104 -14.79 29.61 5.58
N TYR A 105 -15.94 29.18 6.07
CA TYR A 105 -16.23 27.75 6.22
C TYR A 105 -16.34 27.06 4.85
N HIS A 106 -15.58 25.98 4.66
CA HIS A 106 -15.51 25.24 3.39
C HIS A 106 -16.78 24.44 3.07
N GLY A 107 -17.67 24.20 4.04
CA GLY A 107 -18.84 23.33 3.84
C GLY A 107 -18.42 21.91 3.43
N ASN A 108 -19.05 21.37 2.40
CA ASN A 108 -18.75 20.03 1.87
C ASN A 108 -17.51 19.97 0.95
N ARG A 109 -16.84 21.10 0.68
CA ARG A 109 -15.62 21.19 -0.15
C ARG A 109 -14.38 20.79 0.64
N ARG A 110 -14.38 19.55 1.13
CA ARG A 110 -13.35 18.98 2.00
C ARG A 110 -13.23 17.48 1.79
N GLY A 111 -12.10 16.93 2.19
CA GLY A 111 -11.90 15.49 2.22
C GLY A 111 -10.63 15.14 2.96
N SER A 112 -10.37 13.84 3.05
CA SER A 112 -9.14 13.29 3.59
C SER A 112 -8.62 12.22 2.64
N ARG A 113 -7.31 12.05 2.61
CA ARG A 113 -6.67 11.00 1.85
C ARG A 113 -5.40 10.54 2.56
N THR A 114 -5.25 9.24 2.64
CA THR A 114 -4.04 8.60 3.11
C THR A 114 -3.03 8.52 1.97
N ILE A 115 -1.80 8.99 2.20
CA ILE A 115 -0.72 8.94 1.21
C ILE A 115 0.66 8.72 1.88
N PRO A 116 1.63 8.10 1.19
CA PRO A 116 2.96 7.92 1.72
C PRO A 116 3.89 8.99 1.16
N LEU A 117 3.89 10.17 1.79
CA LEU A 117 4.68 11.35 1.38
C LEU A 117 6.19 11.11 1.27
N ARG A 118 6.69 10.03 1.87
CA ARG A 118 8.09 9.60 1.84
C ARG A 118 8.28 8.23 1.21
N SER A 119 7.34 7.77 0.38
CA SER A 119 7.56 6.60 -0.48
C SER A 119 8.42 6.99 -1.67
N TYR A 120 9.43 6.17 -1.97
CA TYR A 120 10.27 6.33 -3.16
C TYR A 120 10.70 4.96 -3.68
N PRO A 121 10.79 4.75 -5.01
CA PRO A 121 10.37 5.66 -6.06
C PRO A 121 8.84 5.67 -6.24
N ASP A 122 8.35 6.68 -6.95
CA ASP A 122 6.97 6.69 -7.44
C ASP A 122 6.70 5.43 -8.27
N PRO A 123 5.44 4.94 -8.27
CA PRO A 123 5.05 3.82 -9.11
C PRO A 123 5.32 4.18 -10.59
N PRO A 124 5.83 3.21 -11.38
CA PRO A 124 6.12 3.45 -12.79
C PRO A 124 4.84 3.64 -13.60
N SER A 125 4.91 4.42 -14.68
CA SER A 125 3.84 4.46 -15.69
C SER A 125 3.86 3.19 -16.55
N GLU A 126 2.74 2.89 -17.21
CA GLU A 126 2.67 1.77 -18.16
C GLU A 126 3.67 1.89 -19.33
N GLU A 127 3.98 3.13 -19.74
CA GLU A 127 4.97 3.41 -20.79
C GLU A 127 6.36 2.88 -20.44
N THR A 128 6.70 2.80 -19.15
CA THR A 128 7.98 2.26 -18.65
C THR A 128 8.21 0.81 -19.12
N TYR A 129 7.14 0.04 -19.29
CA TYR A 129 7.19 -1.37 -19.68
C TYR A 129 6.69 -1.62 -21.11
N ALA A 130 6.51 -0.56 -21.90
CA ALA A 130 6.03 -0.68 -23.27
C ALA A 130 6.98 -1.56 -24.11
N GLY A 131 6.39 -2.53 -24.83
CA GLY A 131 7.12 -3.46 -25.69
C GLY A 131 7.86 -4.58 -24.98
N LEU A 132 7.71 -4.74 -23.67
CA LEU A 132 8.16 -5.94 -22.96
C LEU A 132 7.15 -7.08 -23.12
N ASP A 133 7.67 -8.30 -23.08
CA ASP A 133 6.84 -9.51 -22.96
C ASP A 133 6.18 -9.56 -21.58
N TYR A 134 5.04 -10.22 -21.47
CA TYR A 134 4.31 -10.33 -20.22
C TYR A 134 3.49 -11.62 -20.13
N PHE A 135 3.12 -11.99 -18.91
CA PHE A 135 2.10 -13.01 -18.66
C PHE A 135 1.12 -12.52 -17.60
N GLU A 136 -0.07 -13.12 -17.57
CA GLU A 136 -1.16 -12.67 -16.71
C GLU A 136 -1.88 -13.84 -16.05
N PHE A 137 -2.39 -13.57 -14.85
CA PHE A 137 -3.35 -14.42 -14.18
C PHE A 137 -4.55 -13.55 -13.83
N HIS A 138 -5.67 -13.76 -14.53
CA HIS A 138 -6.90 -13.00 -14.34
C HIS A 138 -8.12 -13.90 -14.49
N LEU A 139 -9.22 -13.51 -13.85
CA LEU A 139 -10.51 -14.14 -14.05
C LEU A 139 -11.07 -13.76 -15.43
N ASN A 140 -12.04 -14.54 -15.89
CA ASN A 140 -12.67 -14.33 -17.20
C ASN A 140 -14.18 -14.21 -17.04
N ASN A 141 -14.70 -12.98 -17.01
CA ASN A 141 -16.14 -12.71 -16.84
C ASN A 141 -16.75 -13.46 -15.64
N TYR A 142 -16.02 -13.59 -14.54
CA TYR A 142 -16.49 -14.24 -13.32
C TYR A 142 -17.69 -13.49 -12.76
N VAL A 143 -18.77 -14.20 -12.44
CA VAL A 143 -19.96 -13.58 -11.85
C VAL A 143 -19.80 -13.57 -10.34
N VAL A 144 -19.56 -12.39 -9.78
CA VAL A 144 -19.39 -12.22 -8.34
C VAL A 144 -20.71 -12.55 -7.63
N PRO A 145 -20.70 -13.46 -6.63
CA PRO A 145 -21.87 -13.76 -5.83
C PRO A 145 -22.44 -12.52 -5.12
N PRO A 146 -23.77 -12.43 -4.94
CA PRO A 146 -24.41 -11.39 -4.14
C PRO A 146 -24.26 -11.70 -2.63
N ALA A 147 -23.03 -11.78 -2.14
CA ALA A 147 -22.68 -12.05 -0.75
C ALA A 147 -21.80 -10.93 -0.21
N ASP A 148 -21.93 -10.61 1.08
CA ASP A 148 -21.18 -9.50 1.73
C ASP A 148 -19.67 -9.59 1.53
N THR A 149 -19.11 -10.80 1.67
CA THR A 149 -17.71 -11.11 1.41
C THR A 149 -17.62 -12.36 0.53
N THR A 150 -16.72 -12.35 -0.45
CA THR A 150 -16.43 -13.50 -1.30
C THR A 150 -14.92 -13.62 -1.48
N TYR A 151 -14.36 -14.79 -1.18
CA TYR A 151 -13.00 -15.15 -1.54
C TYR A 151 -13.07 -16.19 -2.66
N HIS A 152 -12.62 -15.81 -3.85
CA HIS A 152 -12.59 -16.69 -5.01
C HIS A 152 -11.14 -17.07 -5.31
N CYS A 153 -10.89 -18.36 -5.48
CA CYS A 153 -9.57 -18.94 -5.68
C CYS A 153 -9.52 -19.67 -7.02
N LYS A 154 -8.47 -19.41 -7.78
CA LYS A 154 -8.21 -20.10 -9.05
C LYS A 154 -6.75 -20.52 -9.17
N ILE A 155 -6.54 -21.77 -9.56
CA ILE A 155 -5.21 -22.31 -9.87
C ILE A 155 -4.86 -21.99 -11.32
N TYR A 156 -3.63 -21.52 -11.52
CA TYR A 156 -3.03 -21.24 -12.81
C TYR A 156 -1.76 -22.06 -12.96
N LYS A 157 -1.52 -22.58 -14.16
CA LYS A 157 -0.25 -23.18 -14.52
C LYS A 157 0.78 -22.08 -14.79
N ALA A 158 2.02 -22.29 -14.35
CA ALA A 158 3.13 -21.39 -14.64
C ALA A 158 3.34 -21.24 -16.17
N PRO A 159 3.80 -20.08 -16.65
CA PRO A 159 4.01 -19.85 -18.08
C PRO A 159 5.01 -20.85 -18.69
N SER A 160 4.57 -21.63 -19.67
CA SER A 160 5.36 -22.71 -20.29
C SER A 160 6.22 -22.26 -21.47
N ASN A 161 6.05 -21.02 -21.92
CA ASN A 161 6.79 -20.43 -23.05
C ASN A 161 8.25 -20.08 -22.73
N TYR A 162 8.66 -20.15 -21.46
CA TYR A 162 10.02 -19.83 -21.02
C TYR A 162 10.84 -21.11 -20.75
N SER A 163 11.54 -21.59 -21.78
CA SER A 163 12.44 -22.76 -21.65
C SER A 163 13.69 -22.48 -20.80
N MET A 164 14.08 -21.22 -20.66
CA MET A 164 15.13 -20.75 -19.77
C MET A 164 14.55 -19.82 -18.71
N LYS A 165 15.23 -19.72 -17.57
CA LYS A 165 14.85 -18.78 -16.51
C LYS A 165 14.77 -17.36 -17.05
N ARG A 166 13.71 -16.64 -16.67
CA ARG A 166 13.47 -15.23 -16.92
C ARG A 166 13.15 -14.53 -15.61
N HIS A 167 13.30 -13.21 -15.58
CA HIS A 167 12.87 -12.38 -14.46
C HIS A 167 11.72 -11.49 -14.88
N ALA A 168 10.61 -11.55 -14.15
CA ALA A 168 9.69 -10.43 -14.14
C ALA A 168 10.35 -9.26 -13.39
N ILE A 169 10.23 -8.05 -13.91
CA ILE A 169 10.88 -6.83 -13.39
C ILE A 169 9.89 -5.80 -12.85
N GLY A 170 8.60 -6.10 -12.94
CA GLY A 170 7.51 -5.35 -12.36
C GLY A 170 6.20 -6.08 -12.55
N GLN A 171 5.16 -5.60 -11.88
CA GLN A 171 3.81 -6.13 -12.01
C GLN A 171 2.77 -5.00 -12.13
N LYS A 172 1.64 -5.34 -12.74
CA LYS A 172 0.44 -4.52 -12.81
C LYS A 172 -0.74 -5.29 -12.22
N THR A 173 -1.41 -4.72 -11.24
CA THR A 173 -2.73 -5.15 -10.81
C THR A 173 -3.74 -4.71 -11.86
N ILE A 174 -4.55 -5.65 -12.34
CA ILE A 174 -5.65 -5.40 -13.26
C ILE A 174 -6.91 -5.44 -12.41
N VAL A 175 -7.55 -4.29 -12.22
CA VAL A 175 -8.90 -4.21 -11.63
C VAL A 175 -9.86 -3.81 -12.72
N ASP A 176 -10.93 -4.57 -12.90
CA ASP A 176 -12.01 -4.20 -13.82
C ASP A 176 -12.58 -2.85 -13.38
N SER A 177 -12.57 -1.88 -14.30
CA SER A 177 -13.06 -0.52 -14.03
C SER A 177 -14.51 -0.49 -13.54
N ALA A 178 -15.31 -1.51 -13.89
CA ALA A 178 -16.68 -1.65 -13.42
C ALA A 178 -16.77 -2.12 -11.96
N ASN A 179 -15.68 -2.58 -11.33
CA ASN A 179 -15.65 -3.21 -10.00
C ASN A 179 -14.61 -2.60 -9.05
N LEU A 180 -14.21 -1.35 -9.28
CA LEU A 180 -13.33 -0.60 -8.37
C LEU A 180 -13.90 -0.49 -6.93
N ASP A 181 -15.22 -0.61 -6.79
CA ASP A 181 -15.95 -0.63 -5.52
C ASP A 181 -16.00 -2.02 -4.85
N LEU A 182 -15.70 -3.10 -5.58
CA LEU A 182 -15.84 -4.48 -5.08
C LEU A 182 -14.51 -5.16 -4.78
N VAL A 183 -13.51 -5.01 -5.66
CA VAL A 183 -12.25 -5.75 -5.53
C VAL A 183 -11.43 -5.17 -4.39
N HIS A 184 -11.35 -5.92 -3.30
CA HIS A 184 -10.71 -5.47 -2.07
C HIS A 184 -9.22 -5.81 -2.01
N HIS A 185 -8.86 -7.04 -2.40
CA HIS A 185 -7.46 -7.42 -2.58
C HIS A 185 -7.33 -8.58 -3.57
N ILE A 186 -6.15 -8.67 -4.19
CA ILE A 186 -5.74 -9.77 -5.07
C ILE A 186 -4.42 -10.30 -4.55
N LEU A 187 -4.36 -11.57 -4.22
CA LEU A 187 -3.16 -12.25 -3.74
C LEU A 187 -2.76 -13.35 -4.71
N MET A 188 -1.46 -13.51 -4.95
CA MET A 188 -0.92 -14.65 -5.68
C MET A 188 -0.09 -15.48 -4.72
N TYR A 189 -0.22 -16.80 -4.81
CA TYR A 189 0.52 -17.76 -4.01
C TYR A 189 1.30 -18.71 -4.91
N GLU A 190 2.50 -19.08 -4.48
CA GLU A 190 3.27 -20.19 -5.02
C GLU A 190 2.75 -21.49 -4.42
N CYS A 191 2.38 -22.45 -5.27
CA CYS A 191 2.08 -23.80 -4.79
C CYS A 191 3.36 -24.55 -4.42
N ASP A 192 3.25 -25.54 -3.53
CA ASP A 192 4.33 -26.48 -3.24
C ASP A 192 4.93 -27.03 -4.56
N PRO A 193 6.26 -27.07 -4.73
CA PRO A 193 6.91 -27.60 -5.94
C PRO A 193 6.48 -29.01 -6.35
N THR A 194 6.02 -29.81 -5.38
CA THR A 194 5.53 -31.17 -5.57
C THR A 194 4.04 -31.24 -5.94
N ALA A 195 3.29 -30.14 -5.79
CA ALA A 195 1.87 -30.09 -6.12
C ALA A 195 1.60 -30.51 -7.57
N GLN A 196 0.57 -31.34 -7.76
CA GLN A 196 0.14 -31.84 -9.06
C GLN A 196 -1.37 -31.58 -9.22
N PHE A 197 -1.74 -30.95 -10.32
CA PHE A 197 -3.13 -30.71 -10.69
C PHE A 197 -3.41 -31.32 -12.08
N ASP A 198 -4.68 -31.58 -12.39
CA ASP A 198 -5.08 -31.87 -13.77
C ASP A 198 -5.12 -30.56 -14.55
N ASP A 199 -4.18 -30.37 -15.46
CA ASP A 199 -4.06 -29.16 -16.29
C ASP A 199 -5.32 -28.87 -17.11
N ASN A 200 -6.17 -29.87 -17.37
CA ASN A 200 -7.43 -29.68 -18.10
C ASN A 200 -8.59 -29.27 -17.20
N ASN A 201 -8.44 -29.37 -15.88
CA ASN A 201 -9.47 -29.08 -14.89
C ASN A 201 -8.86 -28.50 -13.62
N LEU A 202 -8.19 -27.36 -13.78
CA LEU A 202 -7.60 -26.63 -12.66
C LEU A 202 -8.71 -26.10 -11.72
N PRO A 203 -8.54 -26.19 -10.39
CA PRO A 203 -9.53 -25.67 -9.44
C PRO A 203 -9.82 -24.18 -9.64
N ASP A 204 -11.10 -23.83 -9.63
CA ASP A 204 -11.64 -22.48 -9.91
C ASP A 204 -13.01 -22.35 -9.23
N ASP A 205 -13.03 -21.89 -7.98
CA ASP A 205 -14.25 -21.76 -7.17
C ASP A 205 -14.04 -20.86 -5.95
N LEU A 206 -15.06 -20.70 -5.10
CA LEU A 206 -14.93 -20.16 -3.75
C LEU A 206 -13.85 -20.93 -2.97
N CYS A 207 -12.91 -20.19 -2.38
CA CYS A 207 -11.74 -20.77 -1.71
C CYS A 207 -12.14 -21.84 -0.67
N ASP A 208 -13.19 -21.57 0.12
CA ASP A 208 -13.68 -22.50 1.15
C ASP A 208 -14.24 -23.80 0.56
N SER A 209 -14.89 -23.74 -0.61
CA SER A 209 -15.48 -24.91 -1.28
C SER A 209 -14.42 -25.87 -1.81
N ILE A 210 -13.25 -25.35 -2.19
CA ILE A 210 -12.16 -26.13 -2.80
C ILE A 210 -10.90 -26.18 -1.92
N TYR A 211 -11.00 -25.83 -0.63
CA TYR A 211 -9.85 -25.72 0.27
C TYR A 211 -8.91 -26.93 0.22
N GLN A 212 -9.45 -28.15 0.26
CA GLN A 212 -8.64 -29.38 0.20
C GLN A 212 -7.84 -29.53 -1.09
N GLN A 213 -8.34 -28.99 -2.21
CA GLN A 213 -7.66 -29.04 -3.51
C GLN A 213 -6.54 -27.99 -3.56
N ILE A 214 -6.75 -26.81 -2.97
CA ILE A 214 -5.83 -25.68 -3.04
C ILE A 214 -4.88 -25.57 -1.83
N GLU A 215 -5.02 -26.44 -0.83
CA GLU A 215 -4.19 -26.49 0.38
C GLU A 215 -2.67 -26.47 0.10
N PRO A 216 -2.15 -27.17 -0.93
CA PRO A 216 -0.73 -27.09 -1.30
C PRO A 216 -0.23 -25.70 -1.69
N CYS A 217 -1.14 -24.73 -1.91
CA CYS A 217 -0.83 -23.35 -2.29
C CYS A 217 -1.17 -22.33 -1.18
N ALA A 218 -1.70 -22.76 -0.03
CA ALA A 218 -2.36 -21.84 0.91
C ALA A 218 -1.41 -20.92 1.72
N PHE A 219 -0.09 -21.16 1.69
CA PHE A 219 0.84 -20.53 2.64
C PHE A 219 1.87 -19.58 2.03
N ASN A 220 2.32 -19.82 0.79
CA ASN A 220 3.46 -19.09 0.21
C ASN A 220 2.98 -17.94 -0.66
N ILE A 221 2.75 -16.76 -0.06
CA ILE A 221 2.40 -15.55 -0.82
C ILE A 221 3.56 -15.15 -1.72
N ALA A 222 3.28 -15.03 -3.01
CA ALA A 222 4.21 -14.71 -4.07
C ALA A 222 4.11 -13.24 -4.52
N THR A 223 2.98 -12.59 -4.28
CA THR A 223 2.78 -11.13 -4.35
C THR A 223 1.33 -10.80 -3.94
N GLY A 224 0.99 -9.51 -3.86
CA GLY A 224 -0.38 -9.08 -3.65
C GLY A 224 -0.64 -7.65 -4.07
N TRP A 225 -1.90 -7.26 -4.00
CA TRP A 225 -2.38 -5.89 -4.06
C TRP A 225 -3.61 -5.78 -3.17
N ALA A 226 -3.79 -4.64 -2.52
CA ALA A 226 -4.99 -4.34 -1.75
C ALA A 226 -5.39 -2.88 -1.96
N VAL A 227 -6.62 -2.55 -1.57
CA VAL A 227 -7.19 -1.20 -1.69
C VAL A 227 -6.23 -0.09 -1.26
N GLY A 228 -6.22 0.97 -2.06
CA GLY A 228 -5.35 2.15 -1.90
C GLY A 228 -3.90 1.95 -2.37
N GLY A 229 -3.44 0.71 -2.57
CA GLY A 229 -2.14 0.44 -3.14
C GLY A 229 -2.04 0.82 -4.61
N ASP A 230 -0.83 1.16 -5.06
CA ASP A 230 -0.56 1.44 -6.47
C ASP A 230 -0.85 0.21 -7.34
N TYR A 231 -1.48 0.43 -8.49
CA TYR A 231 -1.71 -0.65 -9.45
C TYR A 231 -0.42 -1.11 -10.14
N MET A 232 0.64 -0.30 -10.11
CA MET A 232 1.93 -0.60 -10.73
C MET A 232 3.00 -0.74 -9.66
N LEU A 233 3.74 -1.83 -9.70
CA LEU A 233 4.87 -2.08 -8.80
C LEU A 233 6.12 -2.37 -9.62
N ALA A 234 7.14 -1.51 -9.46
CA ALA A 234 8.47 -1.76 -9.98
C ALA A 234 9.28 -2.63 -9.01
N TYR A 235 9.95 -3.65 -9.52
CA TYR A 235 10.92 -4.40 -8.74
C TYR A 235 12.31 -3.72 -8.77
N PRO A 236 13.14 -3.87 -7.72
CA PRO A 236 14.47 -3.25 -7.65
C PRO A 236 15.35 -3.60 -8.85
N GLU A 237 16.20 -2.68 -9.32
CA GLU A 237 17.02 -2.88 -10.51
C GLU A 237 17.93 -4.11 -10.43
N GLU A 238 18.33 -4.51 -9.24
CA GLU A 238 19.21 -5.63 -8.95
C GLU A 238 18.49 -6.98 -8.85
N ALA A 239 17.15 -6.99 -8.71
CA ALA A 239 16.38 -8.20 -8.46
C ALA A 239 15.13 -8.33 -9.34
N GLY A 240 14.79 -9.55 -9.74
CA GLY A 240 13.55 -9.82 -10.46
C GLY A 240 12.91 -11.13 -10.03
N TYR A 241 11.59 -11.21 -10.16
CA TYR A 241 10.85 -12.39 -9.74
C TYR A 241 11.08 -13.53 -10.75
N PRO A 242 11.66 -14.67 -10.32
CA PRO A 242 12.07 -15.73 -11.24
C PRO A 242 10.87 -16.50 -11.80
N VAL A 243 10.89 -16.78 -13.11
CA VAL A 243 9.91 -17.64 -13.78
C VAL A 243 10.57 -18.49 -14.87
N GLY A 244 9.99 -19.64 -15.18
CA GLY A 244 10.44 -20.52 -16.27
C GLY A 244 11.77 -21.23 -16.00
N GLY A 245 12.23 -21.98 -17.01
CA GLY A 245 13.43 -22.81 -16.89
C GLY A 245 13.35 -23.80 -15.73
N ASN A 246 14.37 -23.77 -14.86
CA ASN A 246 14.45 -24.66 -13.69
C ASN A 246 13.81 -24.06 -12.42
N PHE A 247 13.04 -22.97 -12.53
CA PHE A 247 12.31 -22.45 -11.37
C PHE A 247 11.26 -23.51 -10.92
N PRO A 248 11.26 -23.93 -9.65
CA PRO A 248 10.55 -25.14 -9.23
C PRO A 248 9.02 -25.00 -9.19
N ILE A 249 8.50 -23.78 -9.24
CA ILE A 249 7.07 -23.51 -9.10
C ILE A 249 6.35 -23.80 -10.42
N LYS A 250 5.43 -24.77 -10.37
CA LYS A 250 4.63 -25.22 -11.53
C LYS A 250 3.24 -24.60 -11.58
N TYR A 251 2.71 -24.21 -10.42
CA TYR A 251 1.35 -23.71 -10.27
C TYR A 251 1.33 -22.52 -9.32
N TYR A 252 0.42 -21.60 -9.61
CA TYR A 252 0.11 -20.45 -8.77
C TYR A 252 -1.36 -20.49 -8.41
N MET A 253 -1.71 -20.04 -7.21
CA MET A 253 -3.09 -19.74 -6.84
C MET A 253 -3.28 -18.23 -6.85
N VAL A 254 -4.29 -17.74 -7.56
CA VAL A 254 -4.76 -16.35 -7.39
C VAL A 254 -6.02 -16.36 -6.56
N GLN A 255 -6.02 -15.58 -5.49
CA GLN A 255 -7.17 -15.32 -4.65
C GLN A 255 -7.62 -13.88 -4.86
N ILE A 256 -8.91 -13.69 -5.18
CA ILE A 256 -9.53 -12.36 -5.21
C ILE A 256 -10.58 -12.29 -4.10
N HIS A 257 -10.42 -11.29 -3.23
CA HIS A 257 -11.42 -10.96 -2.23
C HIS A 257 -12.30 -9.81 -2.73
N TYR A 258 -13.60 -10.07 -2.78
CA TYR A 258 -14.62 -9.08 -3.06
C TYR A 258 -15.34 -8.67 -1.78
N SER A 259 -15.45 -7.36 -1.55
CA SER A 259 -16.33 -6.77 -0.54
C SER A 259 -17.57 -6.21 -1.24
N ASN A 260 -18.72 -6.84 -1.04
CA ASN A 260 -19.98 -6.50 -1.69
C ASN A 260 -21.08 -6.25 -0.64
N PRO A 261 -20.95 -5.18 0.18
CA PRO A 261 -21.86 -4.92 1.30
C PRO A 261 -23.30 -4.66 0.88
N ASN A 262 -23.51 -4.22 -0.37
CA ASN A 262 -24.83 -4.01 -0.95
C ASN A 262 -25.40 -5.28 -1.63
N GLN A 263 -24.66 -6.39 -1.60
CA GLN A 263 -25.05 -7.70 -2.17
C GLN A 263 -25.55 -7.58 -3.62
N LEU A 264 -24.86 -6.76 -4.41
CA LEU A 264 -25.20 -6.53 -5.81
C LEU A 264 -25.00 -7.82 -6.60
N SER A 265 -25.95 -8.12 -7.48
CA SER A 265 -25.92 -9.30 -8.34
C SER A 265 -25.49 -8.96 -9.77
N ASN A 266 -25.16 -9.99 -10.56
CA ASN A 266 -24.80 -9.88 -11.98
C ASN A 266 -23.58 -8.98 -12.27
N ARG A 267 -22.72 -8.77 -11.27
CA ARG A 267 -21.44 -8.08 -11.43
C ARG A 267 -20.45 -9.08 -12.03
N LYS A 268 -19.95 -8.75 -13.22
CA LYS A 268 -18.93 -9.56 -13.90
C LYS A 268 -17.57 -8.95 -13.67
N ASP A 269 -16.59 -9.78 -13.38
CA ASP A 269 -15.22 -9.35 -13.09
C ASP A 269 -14.19 -10.13 -13.92
N SER A 270 -13.17 -9.41 -14.38
CA SER A 270 -12.00 -9.99 -15.06
C SER A 270 -10.70 -9.44 -14.47
N SER A 271 -10.69 -9.22 -13.16
CA SER A 271 -9.54 -8.68 -12.43
C SER A 271 -8.44 -9.75 -12.26
N GLY A 272 -7.21 -9.31 -11.99
CA GLY A 272 -6.04 -10.18 -11.89
C GLY A 272 -4.71 -9.43 -11.73
N ILE A 273 -3.62 -10.09 -12.09
CA ILE A 273 -2.25 -9.55 -12.04
C ILE A 273 -1.51 -9.88 -13.34
N ARG A 274 -0.79 -8.89 -13.87
CA ARG A 274 0.16 -9.00 -15.00
C ARG A 274 1.58 -8.85 -14.50
N PHE A 275 2.51 -9.62 -15.05
CA PHE A 275 3.94 -9.52 -14.79
C PHE A 275 4.70 -9.17 -16.07
N TYR A 276 5.57 -8.17 -15.99
CA TYR A 276 6.39 -7.72 -17.14
C TYR A 276 7.76 -8.40 -17.10
N ILE A 277 8.12 -9.07 -18.20
CA ILE A 277 9.38 -9.80 -18.32
C ILE A 277 10.51 -8.88 -18.77
N GLY A 278 11.59 -8.87 -17.99
CA GLY A 278 12.82 -8.18 -18.36
C GLY A 278 13.54 -8.86 -19.52
N LYS A 279 14.24 -8.06 -20.33
CA LYS A 279 15.04 -8.56 -21.47
C LYS A 279 16.25 -9.40 -21.03
N GLU A 280 16.77 -9.10 -19.84
CA GLU A 280 17.94 -9.74 -19.25
C GLU A 280 17.64 -10.19 -17.82
N LEU A 281 18.41 -11.17 -17.34
CA LEU A 281 18.37 -11.58 -15.94
C LEU A 281 18.99 -10.48 -15.08
N ARG A 282 18.32 -10.15 -13.98
CA ARG A 282 18.89 -9.32 -12.91
C ARG A 282 19.79 -10.16 -12.02
N GLN A 283 20.64 -9.50 -11.24
CA GLN A 283 21.65 -10.16 -10.41
C GLN A 283 21.06 -11.13 -9.38
N TYR A 284 19.90 -10.80 -8.82
CA TYR A 284 19.27 -11.54 -7.74
C TYR A 284 17.84 -11.98 -8.08
N ASP A 285 17.41 -13.05 -7.41
CA ASP A 285 16.02 -13.49 -7.42
C ASP A 285 15.25 -12.71 -6.36
N LEU A 286 14.10 -12.16 -6.76
CA LEU A 286 13.16 -11.56 -5.84
C LEU A 286 12.27 -12.65 -5.26
N GLY A 287 12.06 -12.61 -3.94
CA GLY A 287 11.10 -13.45 -3.23
C GLY A 287 10.38 -12.66 -2.14
N TYR A 288 9.37 -13.30 -1.54
CA TYR A 288 8.52 -12.70 -0.53
C TYR A 288 8.62 -13.50 0.78
N LEU A 289 8.75 -12.78 1.90
CA LEU A 289 8.81 -13.36 3.24
C LEU A 289 7.60 -12.87 4.03
N SER A 290 6.66 -13.78 4.27
CA SER A 290 5.50 -13.50 5.14
C SER A 290 5.91 -13.54 6.61
N LEU A 291 5.64 -12.45 7.33
CA LEU A 291 5.88 -12.32 8.76
C LEU A 291 4.55 -11.95 9.44
N GLY A 292 4.22 -12.61 10.54
CA GLY A 292 2.97 -12.31 11.25
C GLY A 292 2.46 -13.49 12.04
N THR A 293 1.17 -13.43 12.37
CA THR A 293 0.44 -14.51 13.03
C THR A 293 -0.58 -15.10 12.06
N ASP A 294 -0.99 -16.34 12.31
CA ASP A 294 -2.15 -16.94 11.65
C ASP A 294 -3.41 -16.08 11.93
N ALA A 295 -4.32 -16.03 10.95
CA ALA A 295 -5.61 -15.35 11.04
C ALA A 295 -6.66 -16.16 11.85
N SER A 296 -6.31 -17.34 12.35
CA SER A 296 -7.20 -18.13 13.19
C SER A 296 -7.59 -17.42 14.49
N ALA A 297 -8.80 -17.70 14.97
CA ALA A 297 -9.34 -17.14 16.21
C ALA A 297 -8.51 -17.50 17.46
N LEU A 298 -7.67 -18.54 17.38
CA LEU A 298 -6.75 -18.93 18.45
C LEU A 298 -5.49 -18.06 18.48
N ALA A 299 -5.09 -17.51 17.33
CA ALA A 299 -3.87 -16.75 17.17
C ALA A 299 -4.12 -15.22 17.18
N LEU A 300 -5.31 -14.78 16.74
CA LEU A 300 -5.68 -13.37 16.63
C LEU A 300 -7.01 -13.09 17.37
N ALA A 301 -6.91 -12.77 18.66
CA ALA A 301 -8.04 -12.41 19.51
C ALA A 301 -7.82 -11.06 20.21
N ILE A 302 -8.74 -10.11 19.99
CA ILE A 302 -8.70 -8.78 20.60
C ILE A 302 -9.89 -8.66 21.57
N PRO A 303 -9.65 -8.41 22.87
CA PRO A 303 -10.74 -8.21 23.82
C PRO A 303 -11.64 -7.04 23.42
N PRO A 304 -12.98 -7.13 23.58
CA PRO A 304 -13.86 -6.03 23.22
C PRO A 304 -13.66 -4.82 24.14
N LYS A 305 -13.85 -3.61 23.60
CA LYS A 305 -13.83 -2.32 24.32
C LYS A 305 -12.49 -1.93 24.97
N VAL A 306 -11.38 -2.51 24.53
CA VAL A 306 -10.04 -2.03 24.89
C VAL A 306 -9.62 -0.90 23.95
N GLU A 307 -9.02 0.16 24.49
CA GLU A 307 -8.55 1.30 23.70
C GLU A 307 -7.35 0.92 22.82
N ARG A 308 -6.43 0.12 23.37
CA ARG A 308 -5.23 -0.35 22.68
C ARG A 308 -4.89 -1.77 23.11
N PHE A 309 -4.63 -2.63 22.13
CA PHE A 309 -4.16 -3.99 22.34
C PHE A 309 -3.09 -4.32 21.31
N ILE A 310 -1.96 -4.86 21.76
CA ILE A 310 -0.83 -5.19 20.90
C ILE A 310 -0.80 -6.70 20.71
N ILE A 311 -0.69 -7.14 19.46
CA ILE A 311 -0.46 -8.53 19.08
C ILE A 311 0.95 -8.59 18.50
N ASP A 312 1.83 -9.33 19.18
CA ASP A 312 3.21 -9.54 18.74
C ASP A 312 3.37 -10.93 18.13
N SER A 313 4.10 -11.01 17.01
CA SER A 313 4.58 -12.27 16.43
C SER A 313 6.08 -12.18 16.15
N TYR A 314 6.76 -13.32 16.18
CA TYR A 314 8.21 -13.40 16.14
C TYR A 314 8.69 -14.42 15.09
N CYS A 315 9.52 -13.96 14.15
CA CYS A 315 10.41 -14.84 13.41
C CYS A 315 11.68 -15.04 14.26
N SER A 316 11.77 -16.18 14.95
CA SER A 316 12.86 -16.45 15.89
C SER A 316 14.20 -16.68 15.17
N ALA A 317 15.30 -16.51 15.91
CA ALA A 317 16.64 -16.86 15.43
C ALA A 317 16.71 -18.27 14.82
N ASN A 318 16.02 -19.24 15.43
CA ASN A 318 15.97 -20.61 14.93
C ASN A 318 15.26 -20.73 13.58
N ALA A 319 14.31 -19.85 13.25
CA ALA A 319 13.69 -19.84 11.93
C ALA A 319 14.64 -19.29 10.84
N THR A 320 15.56 -18.39 11.22
CA THR A 320 16.51 -17.78 10.29
C THR A 320 17.63 -18.72 9.85
N VAL A 321 17.80 -19.89 10.49
CA VAL A 321 18.83 -20.88 10.09
C VAL A 321 18.66 -21.40 8.66
N ASN A 322 17.43 -21.31 8.13
CA ASN A 322 17.10 -21.71 6.77
C ASN A 322 17.47 -20.63 5.73
N PHE A 323 17.94 -19.47 6.15
CA PHE A 323 18.44 -18.45 5.22
C PHE A 323 19.81 -18.85 4.64
N PRO A 324 20.14 -18.40 3.41
CA PRO A 324 21.47 -18.56 2.85
C PRO A 324 22.55 -17.99 3.77
N GLU A 325 23.79 -18.48 3.68
CA GLU A 325 24.89 -18.02 4.55
C GLU A 325 25.16 -16.53 4.35
N GLU A 326 25.07 -16.10 3.10
CA GLU A 326 25.20 -14.72 2.67
C GLU A 326 24.01 -13.86 3.12
N GLY A 327 22.95 -14.44 3.68
CA GLY A 327 21.74 -13.77 4.13
C GLY A 327 20.78 -13.36 3.00
N ILE A 328 19.66 -12.74 3.38
CA ILE A 328 18.69 -12.15 2.47
C ILE A 328 18.70 -10.63 2.59
N THR A 329 18.31 -9.93 1.53
CA THR A 329 18.21 -8.47 1.53
C THR A 329 16.76 -8.04 1.41
N VAL A 330 16.23 -7.41 2.45
CA VAL A 330 14.88 -6.83 2.47
C VAL A 330 14.93 -5.47 1.79
N VAL A 331 14.07 -5.29 0.78
CA VAL A 331 14.01 -4.08 -0.05
C VAL A 331 12.69 -3.32 0.08
N SER A 332 11.64 -4.01 0.53
CA SER A 332 10.28 -3.48 0.65
C SER A 332 9.51 -4.25 1.73
N ALA A 333 8.44 -3.65 2.24
CA ALA A 333 7.51 -4.26 3.18
C ALA A 333 6.06 -3.95 2.78
N PHE A 334 5.18 -4.94 2.90
CA PHE A 334 3.75 -4.81 2.66
C PHE A 334 3.00 -5.12 3.96
N PRO A 335 2.57 -4.12 4.74
CA PRO A 335 1.78 -4.35 5.95
C PRO A 335 0.35 -4.75 5.60
N HIS A 336 -0.24 -5.64 6.40
CA HIS A 336 -1.65 -6.03 6.26
C HIS A 336 -2.29 -6.22 7.63
N THR A 337 -3.51 -5.70 7.80
CA THR A 337 -4.42 -6.00 8.92
C THR A 337 -5.85 -5.98 8.42
N HIS A 338 -6.80 -6.36 9.28
CA HIS A 338 -8.23 -6.07 9.09
C HIS A 338 -8.62 -4.72 9.72
N LEU A 339 -9.93 -4.43 9.77
CA LEU A 339 -10.54 -3.14 10.17
C LEU A 339 -10.10 -2.58 11.53
N GLN A 340 -9.61 -3.41 12.46
CA GLN A 340 -9.19 -2.96 13.79
C GLN A 340 -7.72 -2.54 13.87
N GLY A 341 -6.92 -2.75 12.82
CA GLY A 341 -5.53 -2.30 12.79
C GLY A 341 -5.43 -0.78 12.84
N ARG A 342 -4.51 -0.27 13.66
CA ARG A 342 -4.24 1.17 13.80
C ARG A 342 -2.76 1.52 13.68
N THR A 343 -1.89 0.60 14.09
CA THR A 343 -0.43 0.77 14.07
C THR A 343 0.18 -0.57 13.69
N VAL A 344 1.14 -0.57 12.77
CA VAL A 344 1.83 -1.77 12.30
C VAL A 344 3.32 -1.48 12.24
N TRP A 345 4.13 -2.37 12.82
CA TRP A 345 5.58 -2.26 12.74
C TRP A 345 6.24 -3.63 12.69
N THR A 346 7.39 -3.67 12.03
CA THR A 346 8.28 -4.83 12.02
C THR A 346 9.67 -4.36 12.40
N LYS A 347 10.27 -4.98 13.43
CA LYS A 347 11.60 -4.63 13.94
C LYS A 347 12.58 -5.76 13.72
N LEU A 348 13.80 -5.41 13.31
CA LEU A 348 14.95 -6.27 13.37
C LEU A 348 15.57 -6.19 14.78
N ILE A 349 15.66 -7.33 15.46
CA ILE A 349 16.29 -7.45 16.77
C ILE A 349 17.59 -8.25 16.60
N ARG A 350 18.71 -7.71 17.08
CA ARG A 350 20.01 -8.41 17.17
C ARG A 350 20.53 -8.32 18.60
N ASN A 351 21.01 -9.44 19.15
CA ASN A 351 21.50 -9.49 20.54
C ASN A 351 20.53 -8.84 21.55
N LYS A 352 19.24 -9.17 21.43
CA LYS A 352 18.14 -8.64 22.27
C LYS A 352 17.92 -7.11 22.21
N THR A 353 18.54 -6.43 21.25
CA THR A 353 18.37 -4.98 21.04
C THR A 353 17.68 -4.73 19.70
N ALA A 354 16.66 -3.86 19.69
CA ALA A 354 16.05 -3.41 18.44
C ALA A 354 17.06 -2.54 17.68
N VAL A 355 17.42 -2.94 16.46
CA VAL A 355 18.46 -2.28 15.67
C VAL A 355 17.82 -1.36 14.62
N GLN A 356 16.74 -1.80 13.99
CA GLN A 356 16.13 -1.09 12.88
C GLN A 356 14.68 -1.53 12.66
N TYR A 357 13.87 -0.66 12.06
CA TYR A 357 12.55 -1.02 11.55
C TYR A 357 12.65 -1.52 10.10
N LEU A 358 12.04 -2.67 9.82
CA LEU A 358 11.73 -3.11 8.45
C LEU A 358 10.43 -2.47 7.94
N PHE A 359 9.56 -2.02 8.84
CA PHE A 359 8.39 -1.21 8.53
C PHE A 359 7.91 -0.52 9.81
N ASN A 360 7.36 0.69 9.70
CA ASN A 360 6.73 1.39 10.82
C ASN A 360 5.65 2.35 10.32
N ALA A 361 4.39 2.08 10.62
CA ALA A 361 3.28 2.99 10.42
C ALA A 361 2.57 3.21 11.76
N GLU A 362 2.73 4.41 12.31
CA GLU A 362 2.04 4.79 13.55
C GLU A 362 0.53 4.97 13.33
N ALA A 363 0.17 5.50 12.16
CA ALA A 363 -1.19 5.70 11.69
C ALA A 363 -1.47 4.84 10.44
N TYR A 364 -1.61 3.54 10.64
CA TYR A 364 -1.96 2.60 9.58
C TYR A 364 -3.44 2.78 9.16
N ASP A 365 -3.70 2.76 7.86
CA ASP A 365 -5.04 2.80 7.27
C ASP A 365 -5.31 1.49 6.53
N PHE A 366 -6.35 0.78 6.95
CA PHE A 366 -6.81 -0.43 6.29
C PHE A 366 -7.15 -0.22 4.81
N ASN A 367 -7.61 0.97 4.43
CA ASN A 367 -7.99 1.28 3.06
C ASN A 367 -6.80 1.77 2.21
N TYR A 368 -5.58 1.73 2.75
CA TYR A 368 -4.37 2.16 2.07
C TYR A 368 -3.19 1.21 2.33
N GLN A 369 -3.16 0.12 1.56
CA GLN A 369 -2.19 -0.95 1.71
C GLN A 369 -1.28 -1.04 0.48
N TYR A 370 0.01 -0.79 0.67
CA TYR A 370 0.96 -0.64 -0.44
C TYR A 370 2.31 -1.28 -0.09
N PHE A 371 3.11 -1.54 -1.13
CA PHE A 371 4.51 -1.92 -0.96
C PHE A 371 5.36 -0.70 -0.58
N ASN A 372 5.70 -0.62 0.69
CA ASN A 372 6.59 0.42 1.18
C ASN A 372 8.05 0.02 0.95
N ARG A 373 8.66 0.58 -0.11
CA ARG A 373 10.09 0.41 -0.37
C ARG A 373 10.93 1.03 0.74
N LEU A 374 11.98 0.32 1.12
CA LEU A 374 12.93 0.81 2.12
C LEU A 374 13.87 1.84 1.49
N PRO A 375 14.12 2.98 2.16
CA PRO A 375 15.11 3.96 1.69
C PRO A 375 16.51 3.36 1.54
N GLN A 376 16.83 2.38 2.37
CA GLN A 376 18.06 1.60 2.32
C GLN A 376 17.71 0.12 2.51
N PRO A 377 18.16 -0.79 1.62
CA PRO A 377 17.96 -2.22 1.80
C PRO A 377 18.60 -2.72 3.10
N ILE A 378 17.93 -3.67 3.76
CA ILE A 378 18.36 -4.19 5.06
C ILE A 378 18.74 -5.66 4.92
N LYS A 379 19.96 -6.00 5.32
CA LYS A 379 20.46 -7.36 5.25
C LYS A 379 20.13 -8.16 6.51
N LEU A 380 19.49 -9.32 6.33
CA LEU A 380 19.17 -10.28 7.38
C LEU A 380 20.06 -11.51 7.22
N PHE A 381 20.78 -11.86 8.28
CA PHE A 381 21.68 -13.02 8.29
C PHE A 381 21.07 -14.15 9.12
N PRO A 382 21.37 -15.41 8.79
CA PRO A 382 21.05 -16.53 9.66
C PRO A 382 21.76 -16.38 11.01
N VAL A 383 21.07 -16.69 12.10
CA VAL A 383 21.68 -16.86 13.42
C VAL A 383 22.03 -18.33 13.59
N ARG A 384 23.32 -18.64 13.70
CA ARG A 384 23.83 -20.01 13.86
C ARG A 384 24.37 -20.25 15.27
#